data_AF-A0A7Y4P481-F1
#
_entry.id   AF-A0A7Y4P481-F1
#
_cell.length_a   1.000
_cell.length_b   1.000
_cell.length_c   1.000
_cell.angle_alpha   90.00
_cell.angle_beta   90.00
_cell.angle_gamma   90.00
#
_symmetry.space_group_name_H-M   'P 1'
#
loop_
_entity.id
_entity.type
_entity.pdbx_description
1 polymer ?
#
loop_
_entity_poly.entity_id
_entity_poly.type
_entity_poly.pdbx_seq_one_letter_code
_entity_poly.pdbx_strand_id
1 'polypeptide(L)'
;MTTRVGLWLAGLVLALGVTGTALPAAAAPAASGPNGQTVTASRTSGLDPAGTKVTVKGSGFDPNKGIYVAFCVNKGPGQLPSPCLGGVDMKGESGSSVWISSNPPSYGEGLARPFTQSGGKGSFEVQLTVKAKDQFTNCLDKKTAPLGCVIGTRADHTRTADRSADVLIPVTFTGSGSGGNPTTTPTKNPTNQPTTAPTTGSGGNDTSKPKGSLANTGGLALGFGAAALALLGGGAALVLLSRRKTKEPQA
;
A
#
# COMPACT_ATOMS: atom_id res chain seq x y z
N MET A 1 60.94 46.42 -59.65
CA MET A 1 59.48 46.57 -59.38
C MET A 1 58.77 45.38 -60.00
N THR A 2 58.34 44.41 -59.20
CA THR A 2 57.34 43.39 -59.59
C THR A 2 56.89 42.67 -58.32
N THR A 3 55.75 43.06 -57.77
CA THR A 3 55.15 42.45 -56.57
C THR A 3 54.03 41.52 -57.02
N ARG A 4 54.12 40.23 -56.65
CA ARG A 4 53.11 39.20 -56.94
C ARG A 4 51.98 39.26 -55.90
N VAL A 5 50.75 39.23 -56.39
CA VAL A 5 49.51 39.14 -55.60
C VAL A 5 49.27 37.68 -55.22
N GLY A 6 49.13 37.40 -53.92
CA GLY A 6 48.74 36.08 -53.39
C GLY A 6 47.28 36.09 -52.97
N LEU A 7 46.48 35.22 -53.60
CA LEU A 7 45.05 35.05 -53.41
C LEU A 7 44.79 34.09 -52.21
N TRP A 8 44.13 34.56 -51.15
CA TRP A 8 43.68 33.71 -50.04
C TRP A 8 42.20 33.35 -50.22
N LEU A 9 41.92 32.05 -50.36
CA LEU A 9 40.57 31.48 -50.34
C LEU A 9 40.21 31.08 -48.90
N ALA A 10 39.24 31.78 -48.29
CA ALA A 10 38.65 31.41 -47.02
C ALA A 10 37.47 30.46 -47.25
N GLY A 11 37.61 29.18 -46.87
CA GLY A 11 36.54 28.19 -46.89
C GLY A 11 35.63 28.33 -45.67
N LEU A 12 34.35 28.67 -45.91
CA LEU A 12 33.30 28.73 -44.89
C LEU A 12 32.75 27.32 -44.65
N VAL A 13 33.10 26.70 -43.53
CA VAL A 13 32.54 25.41 -43.08
C VAL A 13 31.23 25.68 -42.35
N LEU A 14 30.10 25.31 -42.96
CA LEU A 14 28.77 25.45 -42.38
C LEU A 14 28.49 24.23 -41.48
N ALA A 15 28.59 24.40 -40.16
CA ALA A 15 28.23 23.37 -39.19
C ALA A 15 26.70 23.31 -39.05
N LEU A 16 26.08 22.23 -39.55
CA LEU A 16 24.66 21.93 -39.27
C LEU A 16 24.52 21.42 -37.83
N GLY A 17 23.98 22.26 -36.95
CA GLY A 17 23.62 21.88 -35.59
C GLY A 17 22.39 20.96 -35.58
N VAL A 18 22.57 19.72 -35.14
CA VAL A 18 21.45 18.79 -34.87
C VAL A 18 20.84 19.17 -33.53
N THR A 19 19.68 19.81 -33.54
CA THR A 19 18.89 20.06 -32.33
C THR A 19 18.04 18.84 -32.00
N GLY A 20 18.60 17.93 -31.17
CA GLY A 20 17.84 16.81 -30.63
C GLY A 20 16.78 17.30 -29.64
N THR A 21 15.50 17.02 -29.91
CA THR A 21 14.41 17.26 -28.97
C THR A 21 14.41 16.16 -27.91
N ALA A 22 14.88 16.48 -26.69
CA ALA A 22 14.74 15.57 -25.56
C ALA A 22 13.25 15.46 -25.19
N LEU A 23 12.68 14.26 -25.32
CA LEU A 23 11.33 13.98 -24.83
C LEU A 23 11.34 14.07 -23.30
N PRO A 24 10.33 14.69 -22.67
CA PRO A 24 10.23 14.72 -21.23
C PRO A 24 10.11 13.30 -20.69
N ALA A 25 10.97 12.94 -19.74
CA ALA A 25 10.85 11.69 -19.01
C ALA A 25 9.50 11.68 -18.28
N ALA A 26 8.72 10.61 -18.47
CA ALA A 26 7.46 10.44 -17.75
C ALA A 26 7.73 10.43 -16.23
N ALA A 27 6.98 11.24 -15.49
CA ALA A 27 7.09 11.30 -14.03
C ALA A 27 6.77 9.92 -13.42
N ALA A 28 7.55 9.53 -12.41
CA ALA A 28 7.31 8.28 -11.70
C ALA A 28 5.92 8.31 -11.02
N PRO A 29 5.16 7.19 -11.04
CA PRO A 29 3.92 7.06 -10.29
C PRO A 29 4.11 7.44 -8.83
N ALA A 30 3.23 8.30 -8.31
CA ALA A 30 3.34 8.86 -6.97
C ALA A 30 1.98 8.98 -6.28
N ALA A 31 1.97 8.95 -4.95
CA ALA A 31 0.82 9.29 -4.13
C ALA A 31 1.29 9.98 -2.83
N SER A 32 0.35 10.71 -2.20
CA SER A 32 0.59 11.38 -0.92
C SER A 32 -0.26 10.80 0.20
N GLY A 33 0.30 10.81 1.41
CA GLY A 33 -0.35 10.35 2.63
C GLY A 33 -1.03 11.46 3.44
N PRO A 34 -1.82 11.08 4.47
CA PRO A 34 -2.58 12.01 5.31
C PRO A 34 -1.76 13.09 6.00
N ASN A 35 -0.46 12.85 6.26
CA ASN A 35 0.40 13.80 6.96
C ASN A 35 1.48 14.39 6.04
N GLY A 36 1.22 14.43 4.73
CA GLY A 36 2.14 14.98 3.74
C GLY A 36 3.29 14.04 3.37
N GLN A 37 3.21 12.75 3.72
CA GLN A 37 4.16 11.77 3.20
C GLN A 37 4.02 11.67 1.68
N THR A 38 5.11 11.35 1.00
CA THR A 38 5.07 11.03 -0.43
C THR A 38 5.67 9.66 -0.64
N VAL A 39 5.06 8.89 -1.55
CA VAL A 39 5.59 7.61 -2.01
C VAL A 39 5.63 7.62 -3.53
N THR A 40 6.72 7.13 -4.10
CA THR A 40 6.89 6.91 -5.53
C THR A 40 7.22 5.46 -5.79
N ALA A 41 6.80 4.96 -6.95
CA ALA A 41 7.13 3.63 -7.43
C ALA A 41 7.75 3.74 -8.83
N SER A 42 8.77 2.93 -9.13
CA SER A 42 9.45 2.97 -10.43
C SER A 42 8.51 2.63 -11.59
N ARG A 43 7.48 1.82 -11.34
CA ARG A 43 6.42 1.46 -12.29
C ARG A 43 5.21 0.90 -11.54
N THR A 44 4.01 1.25 -11.99
CA THR A 44 2.77 0.65 -11.47
C THR A 44 1.78 0.22 -12.55
N SER A 45 2.07 0.46 -13.82
CA SER A 45 1.20 0.11 -14.93
C SER A 45 1.87 -0.83 -15.91
N GLY A 46 1.07 -1.73 -16.50
CA GLY A 46 1.56 -2.72 -17.45
C GLY A 46 2.64 -3.62 -16.84
N LEU A 47 2.48 -4.00 -15.57
CA LEU A 47 3.40 -4.94 -14.91
C LEU A 47 3.17 -6.37 -15.43
N ASP A 48 4.24 -7.16 -15.49
CA ASP A 48 4.15 -8.60 -15.79
C ASP A 48 3.40 -9.33 -14.66
N PRO A 49 2.28 -10.02 -14.93
CA PRO A 49 1.57 -10.82 -13.94
C PRO A 49 2.42 -11.86 -13.21
N ALA A 50 3.47 -12.39 -13.85
CA ALA A 50 4.37 -13.39 -13.27
C ALA A 50 5.33 -12.79 -12.22
N GLY A 51 5.58 -11.48 -12.30
CA GLY A 51 6.41 -10.76 -11.34
C GLY A 51 7.22 -9.64 -11.97
N THR A 52 7.13 -8.45 -11.38
CA THR A 52 8.00 -7.30 -11.72
C THR A 52 8.69 -6.79 -10.47
N LYS A 53 9.99 -6.49 -10.55
CA LYS A 53 10.70 -5.76 -9.50
C LYS A 53 10.34 -4.28 -9.57
N VAL A 54 9.80 -3.74 -8.49
CA VAL A 54 9.42 -2.33 -8.38
C VAL A 54 10.21 -1.70 -7.24
N THR A 55 10.93 -0.62 -7.54
CA THR A 55 11.59 0.20 -6.51
C THR A 55 10.55 1.18 -5.96
N VAL A 56 10.40 1.20 -4.65
CA VAL A 56 9.49 2.08 -3.93
C VAL A 56 10.30 3.01 -3.03
N LYS A 57 10.10 4.31 -3.18
CA LYS A 57 10.75 5.33 -2.36
C LYS A 57 9.70 6.12 -1.61
N GLY A 58 9.95 6.39 -0.33
CA GLY A 58 9.05 7.20 0.49
C GLY A 58 9.80 8.24 1.31
N SER A 59 9.12 9.34 1.62
CA SER A 59 9.64 10.43 2.45
C SER A 59 8.52 11.10 3.26
N GLY A 60 8.90 11.78 4.35
CA GLY A 60 7.96 12.51 5.20
C GLY A 60 7.32 11.68 6.32
N PHE A 61 7.74 10.43 6.50
CA PHE A 61 7.18 9.53 7.52
C PHE A 61 7.60 9.95 8.94
N ASP A 62 6.81 9.56 9.94
CA ASP A 62 7.22 9.65 11.35
C ASP A 62 8.19 8.49 11.64
N PRO A 63 9.48 8.76 11.87
CA PRO A 63 10.49 7.71 12.05
C PRO A 63 10.31 6.93 13.37
N ASN A 64 9.46 7.41 14.29
CA ASN A 64 9.15 6.72 15.55
C ASN A 64 8.08 5.62 15.37
N LYS A 65 7.45 5.55 14.20
CA LYS A 65 6.41 4.57 13.88
C LYS A 65 6.89 3.64 12.78
N GLY A 66 6.98 2.35 13.08
CA GLY A 66 7.27 1.35 12.06
C GLY A 66 6.13 1.23 11.06
N ILE A 67 6.48 0.94 9.80
CA ILE A 67 5.55 0.79 8.68
C ILE A 67 5.85 -0.48 7.90
N TYR A 68 4.85 -0.99 7.19
CA TYR A 68 5.06 -1.90 6.08
C TYR A 68 4.98 -1.13 4.76
N VAL A 69 5.87 -1.46 3.83
CA VAL A 69 5.71 -1.19 2.40
C VAL A 69 5.33 -2.52 1.76
N ALA A 70 4.11 -2.64 1.23
CA ALA A 70 3.57 -3.95 0.81
C ALA A 70 2.69 -3.85 -0.43
N PHE A 71 2.53 -4.97 -1.13
CA PHE A 71 1.60 -5.10 -2.25
C PHE A 71 0.35 -5.88 -1.83
N CYS A 72 -0.81 -5.23 -1.85
CA CYS A 72 -2.04 -5.76 -1.24
C CYS A 72 -3.29 -5.40 -2.04
N VAL A 73 -4.38 -6.11 -1.75
CA VAL A 73 -5.71 -5.76 -2.27
C VAL A 73 -6.16 -4.40 -1.74
N ASN A 74 -6.65 -3.56 -2.65
CA ASN A 74 -7.20 -2.26 -2.31
C ASN A 74 -8.62 -2.41 -1.76
N LYS A 75 -8.85 -1.91 -0.53
CA LYS A 75 -10.18 -1.88 0.10
C LYS A 75 -10.90 -0.53 -0.01
N GLY A 76 -10.28 0.45 -0.67
CA GLY A 76 -10.82 1.78 -0.85
C GLY A 76 -10.31 2.80 0.17
N PRO A 77 -10.76 4.07 0.06
CA PRO A 77 -10.26 5.17 0.87
C PRO A 77 -10.40 4.93 2.38
N GLY A 78 -9.33 5.22 3.13
CA GLY A 78 -9.29 5.08 4.59
C GLY A 78 -9.31 3.64 5.11
N GLN A 79 -9.40 2.63 4.23
CA GLN A 79 -9.41 1.23 4.60
C GLN A 79 -8.01 0.63 4.52
N LEU A 80 -7.71 -0.26 5.47
CA LEU A 80 -6.45 -1.01 5.49
C LEU A 80 -6.37 -1.92 4.25
N PRO A 81 -5.36 -1.76 3.37
CA PRO A 81 -5.18 -2.64 2.22
C PRO A 81 -4.81 -4.06 2.71
N SER A 82 -5.58 -5.06 2.29
CA SER A 82 -5.49 -6.46 2.74
C SER A 82 -6.46 -7.36 1.95
N PRO A 83 -6.19 -8.67 1.75
CA PRO A 83 -4.94 -9.36 2.09
C PRO A 83 -3.76 -8.86 1.23
N CYS A 84 -2.55 -9.05 1.76
CA CYS A 84 -1.32 -8.75 1.05
C CYS A 84 -0.77 -10.01 0.40
N LEU A 85 -0.11 -9.84 -0.75
CA LEU A 85 0.70 -10.90 -1.33
C LEU A 85 1.89 -11.17 -0.41
N GLY A 86 2.37 -12.41 -0.41
CA GLY A 86 3.40 -12.91 0.50
C GLY A 86 2.88 -13.27 1.89
N GLY A 87 1.63 -12.96 2.21
CA GLY A 87 1.04 -13.28 3.52
C GLY A 87 1.71 -12.53 4.66
N VAL A 88 1.83 -13.20 5.82
CA VAL A 88 2.60 -12.68 6.95
C VAL A 88 4.06 -13.07 6.76
N ASP A 89 4.88 -12.12 6.34
CA ASP A 89 6.29 -12.34 6.06
C ASP A 89 7.14 -12.28 7.34
N MET A 90 7.15 -13.37 8.11
CA MET A 90 7.89 -13.44 9.38
C MET A 90 9.41 -13.50 9.21
N LYS A 91 9.91 -13.73 7.98
CA LYS A 91 11.34 -13.85 7.68
C LYS A 91 11.88 -12.71 6.82
N GLY A 92 11.00 -11.88 6.23
CA GLY A 92 11.37 -10.85 5.27
C GLY A 92 11.74 -11.41 3.88
N GLU A 93 11.34 -12.64 3.58
CA GLU A 93 11.77 -13.38 2.38
C GLU A 93 10.70 -13.43 1.28
N SER A 94 9.45 -13.02 1.57
CA SER A 94 8.35 -13.07 0.59
C SER A 94 8.65 -12.21 -0.65
N GLY A 95 9.41 -11.14 -0.46
CA GLY A 95 9.68 -10.12 -1.47
C GLY A 95 8.46 -9.27 -1.83
N SER A 96 7.28 -9.50 -1.25
CA SER A 96 6.05 -8.73 -1.51
C SER A 96 5.74 -7.70 -0.43
N SER A 97 6.52 -7.70 0.66
CA SER A 97 6.51 -6.65 1.67
C SER A 97 7.89 -6.41 2.27
N VAL A 98 8.09 -5.23 2.85
CA VAL A 98 9.28 -4.87 3.64
C VAL A 98 8.82 -4.16 4.89
N TRP A 99 9.32 -4.58 6.04
CA TRP A 99 9.12 -3.88 7.32
C TRP A 99 10.19 -2.82 7.50
N ILE A 100 9.75 -1.59 7.73
CA ILE A 100 10.62 -0.44 7.99
C ILE A 100 10.34 0.06 9.39
N SER A 101 11.34 0.04 10.26
CA SER A 101 11.25 0.60 11.61
C SER A 101 12.64 0.92 12.13
N SER A 102 12.82 2.13 12.65
CA SER A 102 14.06 2.52 13.35
C SER A 102 14.09 2.01 14.79
N ASN A 103 12.94 1.67 15.36
CA ASN A 103 12.78 1.15 16.73
C ASN A 103 11.87 -0.10 16.72
N PRO A 104 12.28 -1.22 16.08
CA PRO A 104 11.48 -2.44 16.11
C PRO A 104 11.45 -3.05 17.52
N PRO A 105 10.41 -3.81 17.87
CA PRO A 105 10.47 -4.76 19.00
C PRO A 105 11.61 -5.77 18.82
N SER A 106 12.04 -6.41 19.91
CA SER A 106 13.21 -7.32 19.89
C SER A 106 13.13 -8.44 18.85
N TYR A 107 11.94 -9.00 18.57
CA TYR A 107 11.76 -10.02 17.52
C TYR A 107 11.95 -9.47 16.10
N GLY A 108 11.97 -8.15 15.94
CA GLY A 108 12.16 -7.48 14.66
C GLY A 108 13.57 -6.97 14.42
N GLU A 109 14.46 -7.08 15.40
CA GLU A 109 15.86 -6.75 15.24
C GLU A 109 16.48 -7.66 14.15
N GLY A 110 17.15 -7.05 13.18
CA GLY A 110 17.69 -7.76 12.01
C GLY A 110 16.67 -8.08 10.90
N LEU A 111 15.37 -7.96 11.15
CA LEU A 111 14.30 -8.12 10.15
C LEU A 111 13.81 -6.77 9.61
N ALA A 112 13.57 -5.82 10.51
CA ALA A 112 13.14 -4.48 10.13
C ALA A 112 14.31 -3.67 9.59
N ARG A 113 14.07 -2.92 8.53
CA ARG A 113 15.05 -1.96 7.98
C ARG A 113 14.83 -0.60 8.63
N PRO A 114 15.86 0.10 9.13
CA PRO A 114 15.67 1.43 9.69
C PRO A 114 15.28 2.44 8.61
N PHE A 115 14.55 3.49 9.00
CA PHE A 115 14.41 4.66 8.14
C PHE A 115 15.75 5.36 7.98
N THR A 116 16.00 5.91 6.79
CA THR A 116 16.92 7.05 6.69
C THR A 116 16.19 8.31 7.18
N GLN A 117 16.92 9.31 7.67
CA GLN A 117 16.29 10.52 8.20
C GLN A 117 16.87 11.79 7.56
N SER A 118 15.99 12.73 7.25
CA SER A 118 16.34 14.08 6.83
C SER A 118 15.30 15.06 7.39
N GLY A 119 15.75 16.17 7.99
CA GLY A 119 14.86 17.16 8.60
C GLY A 119 13.93 16.57 9.68
N GLY A 120 14.38 15.55 10.41
CA GLY A 120 13.57 14.86 11.43
C GLY A 120 12.48 13.94 10.87
N LYS A 121 12.40 13.74 9.55
CA LYS A 121 11.43 12.86 8.90
C LYS A 121 12.08 11.59 8.37
N GLY A 122 11.35 10.49 8.44
CA GLY A 122 11.75 9.19 7.91
C GLY A 122 11.61 9.13 6.39
N SER A 123 12.59 8.49 5.76
CA SER A 123 12.63 8.16 4.34
C SER A 123 13.09 6.72 4.13
N PHE A 124 12.77 6.15 2.98
CA PHE A 124 13.19 4.80 2.62
C PHE A 124 13.31 4.61 1.12
N GLU A 125 14.06 3.57 0.74
CA GLU A 125 14.11 3.00 -0.60
C GLU A 125 14.18 1.47 -0.49
N VAL A 126 13.18 0.80 -1.06
CA VAL A 126 13.01 -0.65 -0.98
C VAL A 126 12.60 -1.22 -2.34
N GLN A 127 12.80 -2.52 -2.53
CA GLN A 127 12.35 -3.22 -3.73
C GLN A 127 11.27 -4.23 -3.36
N LEU A 128 10.15 -4.19 -4.08
CA LEU A 128 9.10 -5.20 -4.03
C LEU A 128 9.12 -6.07 -5.29
N THR A 129 8.71 -7.32 -5.15
CA THR A 129 8.37 -8.23 -6.25
C THR A 129 6.85 -8.25 -6.38
N VAL A 130 6.32 -7.55 -7.37
CA VAL A 130 4.89 -7.37 -7.60
C VAL A 130 4.42 -8.44 -8.57
N LYS A 131 3.73 -9.46 -8.06
CA LYS A 131 3.07 -10.52 -8.83
C LYS A 131 1.57 -10.26 -8.86
N ALA A 132 0.86 -10.75 -9.87
CA ALA A 132 -0.59 -10.58 -9.93
C ALA A 132 -1.36 -11.45 -8.93
N LYS A 133 -0.79 -12.60 -8.52
CA LYS A 133 -1.43 -13.53 -7.60
C LYS A 133 -0.42 -14.41 -6.88
N ASP A 134 -0.85 -14.96 -5.75
CA ASP A 134 -0.20 -16.06 -5.04
C ASP A 134 -1.26 -16.91 -4.32
N GLN A 135 -0.85 -17.72 -3.34
CA GLN A 135 -1.75 -18.54 -2.55
C GLN A 135 -2.66 -17.74 -1.59
N PHE A 136 -2.36 -16.47 -1.33
CA PHE A 136 -3.09 -15.61 -0.39
C PHE A 136 -4.14 -14.74 -1.08
N THR A 137 -3.86 -14.28 -2.31
CA THR A 137 -4.80 -13.42 -3.04
C THR A 137 -4.53 -13.38 -4.55
N ASN A 138 -5.51 -12.87 -5.31
CA ASN A 138 -5.43 -12.67 -6.75
C ASN A 138 -5.94 -11.27 -7.14
N CYS A 139 -5.03 -10.39 -7.57
CA CYS A 139 -5.31 -9.02 -7.98
C CYS A 139 -6.07 -8.92 -9.32
N LEU A 140 -6.12 -10.01 -10.10
CA LEU A 140 -6.86 -10.07 -11.36
C LEU A 140 -8.28 -10.58 -11.17
N ASP A 141 -8.60 -11.20 -10.04
CA ASP A 141 -9.96 -11.64 -9.73
C ASP A 141 -10.78 -10.46 -9.17
N LYS A 142 -11.80 -10.02 -9.91
CA LYS A 142 -12.69 -8.92 -9.50
C LYS A 142 -13.55 -9.24 -8.27
N LYS A 143 -13.75 -10.52 -7.94
CA LYS A 143 -14.43 -10.91 -6.70
C LYS A 143 -13.53 -10.69 -5.48
N THR A 144 -12.24 -10.98 -5.62
CA THR A 144 -11.25 -10.80 -4.54
C THR A 144 -10.75 -9.36 -4.45
N ALA A 145 -10.49 -8.73 -5.60
CA ALA A 145 -9.89 -7.40 -5.73
C ALA A 145 -10.74 -6.51 -6.65
N PRO A 146 -11.97 -6.13 -6.24
CA PRO A 146 -12.86 -5.31 -7.07
C PRO A 146 -12.24 -3.96 -7.44
N LEU A 147 -11.45 -3.38 -6.54
CA LEU A 147 -10.70 -2.13 -6.72
C LEU A 147 -9.26 -2.35 -7.17
N GLY A 148 -8.90 -3.58 -7.56
CA GLY A 148 -7.53 -3.98 -7.87
C GLY A 148 -6.63 -4.02 -6.63
N CYS A 149 -5.33 -3.93 -6.87
CA CYS A 149 -4.31 -3.95 -5.84
C CYS A 149 -3.48 -2.65 -5.86
N VAL A 150 -2.82 -2.39 -4.74
CA VAL A 150 -2.01 -1.19 -4.50
C VAL A 150 -0.65 -1.59 -3.96
N ILE A 151 0.38 -0.83 -4.34
CA ILE A 151 1.58 -0.70 -3.51
C ILE A 151 1.22 0.30 -2.43
N GLY A 152 1.26 -0.14 -1.18
CA GLY A 152 0.81 0.64 -0.03
C GLY A 152 1.87 0.75 1.04
N THR A 153 1.92 1.91 1.70
CA THR A 153 2.47 2.00 3.06
C THR A 153 1.34 1.89 4.07
N ARG A 154 1.64 1.34 5.25
CA ARG A 154 0.73 1.31 6.42
C ARG A 154 1.51 1.22 7.70
N ALA A 155 0.94 1.65 8.83
CA ALA A 155 1.53 1.35 10.12
C ALA A 155 1.72 -0.17 10.32
N ASP A 156 2.81 -0.54 11.00
CA ASP A 156 3.12 -1.94 11.25
C ASP A 156 2.13 -2.61 12.22
N HIS A 157 2.36 -3.90 12.48
CA HIS A 157 1.45 -4.74 13.26
C HIS A 157 1.35 -4.33 14.74
N THR A 158 2.23 -3.45 15.22
CA THR A 158 2.12 -2.91 16.58
C THR A 158 1.07 -1.79 16.68
N ARG A 159 0.60 -1.26 15.55
CA ARG A 159 -0.37 -0.14 15.46
C ARG A 159 -1.36 -0.33 14.31
N THR A 160 -2.01 -1.49 14.23
CA THR A 160 -2.89 -1.87 13.08
C THR A 160 -4.14 -1.01 12.87
N ALA A 161 -4.49 -0.11 13.79
CA ALA A 161 -5.56 0.87 13.59
C ALA A 161 -5.04 2.22 13.02
N ASP A 162 -3.74 2.48 13.12
CA ASP A 162 -3.13 3.76 12.74
C ASP A 162 -3.02 3.90 11.21
N ARG A 163 -3.81 4.82 10.65
CA ARG A 163 -3.84 5.16 9.21
C ARG A 163 -2.91 6.33 8.85
N SER A 164 -2.16 6.87 9.82
CA SER A 164 -1.30 8.05 9.63
C SER A 164 -0.17 7.85 8.62
N ALA A 165 0.18 6.60 8.31
CA ALA A 165 1.22 6.22 7.36
C ALA A 165 0.67 5.66 6.04
N ASP A 166 -0.64 5.79 5.79
CA ASP A 166 -1.26 5.15 4.63
C ASP A 166 -1.04 5.97 3.36
N VAL A 167 -0.30 5.42 2.41
CA VAL A 167 -0.12 5.97 1.06
C VAL A 167 -0.31 4.84 0.07
N LEU A 168 -1.28 4.96 -0.84
CA LEU A 168 -1.68 3.87 -1.73
C LEU A 168 -1.49 4.27 -3.20
N ILE A 169 -0.67 3.53 -3.93
CA ILE A 169 -0.46 3.71 -5.38
C ILE A 169 -1.14 2.54 -6.12
N PRO A 170 -2.18 2.79 -6.94
CA PRO A 170 -2.83 1.75 -7.73
C PRO A 170 -1.88 1.06 -8.70
N VAL A 171 -2.06 -0.26 -8.89
CA VAL A 171 -1.26 -1.08 -9.80
C VAL A 171 -2.14 -1.75 -10.86
N THR A 172 -1.66 -1.79 -12.10
CA THR A 172 -2.26 -2.53 -13.21
C THR A 172 -1.26 -3.46 -13.88
N PHE A 173 -1.74 -4.63 -14.32
CA PHE A 173 -0.94 -5.64 -15.00
C PHE A 173 -1.24 -5.64 -16.51
N THR A 174 -0.29 -6.10 -17.33
CA THR A 174 -0.54 -6.35 -18.75
C THR A 174 -1.68 -7.35 -18.93
N GLY A 175 -2.53 -7.16 -19.95
CA GLY A 175 -3.69 -8.02 -20.20
C GLY A 175 -4.90 -7.74 -19.29
N SER A 176 -4.76 -6.88 -18.27
CA SER A 176 -5.91 -6.24 -17.64
C SER A 176 -6.33 -5.08 -18.55
N GLY A 177 -7.43 -5.23 -19.30
CA GLY A 177 -7.87 -4.27 -20.31
C GLY A 177 -7.72 -2.80 -19.87
N SER A 178 -7.05 -2.01 -20.69
CA SER A 178 -6.86 -0.57 -20.49
C SER A 178 -8.19 0.15 -20.73
N GLY A 179 -8.71 0.80 -19.70
CA GLY A 179 -9.97 1.54 -19.76
C GLY A 179 -10.12 2.45 -18.54
N GLY A 180 -9.28 3.48 -18.45
CA GLY A 180 -9.44 4.53 -17.45
C GLY A 180 -8.12 5.04 -16.91
N ASN A 181 -7.60 6.09 -17.52
CA ASN A 181 -6.63 6.98 -16.90
C ASN A 181 -7.39 7.80 -15.84
N PRO A 182 -7.03 7.80 -14.53
CA PRO A 182 -7.62 8.74 -13.61
C PRO A 182 -6.93 10.10 -13.81
N THR A 183 -7.49 10.90 -14.72
CA THR A 183 -7.25 12.34 -14.76
C THR A 183 -7.84 12.93 -13.48
N THR A 184 -7.00 13.12 -12.46
CA THR A 184 -7.34 13.96 -11.31
C THR A 184 -7.08 15.41 -11.71
N THR A 185 -8.14 16.09 -12.15
CA THR A 185 -8.13 17.55 -12.23
C THR A 185 -8.13 18.14 -10.82
N PRO A 186 -7.16 19.01 -10.46
CA PRO A 186 -7.18 19.67 -9.17
C PRO A 186 -8.18 20.83 -9.20
N THR A 187 -9.34 20.66 -8.54
CA THR A 187 -10.26 21.78 -8.32
C THR A 187 -9.69 22.69 -7.23
N LYS A 188 -9.13 23.81 -7.67
CA LYS A 188 -8.79 24.96 -6.85
C LYS A 188 -9.98 25.93 -6.93
N ASN A 189 -10.71 26.16 -5.84
CA ASN A 189 -11.29 27.48 -5.59
C ASN A 189 -11.58 27.71 -4.09
N PRO A 190 -11.08 28.80 -3.48
CA PRO A 190 -11.52 29.31 -2.20
C PRO A 190 -12.59 30.41 -2.41
N THR A 191 -13.64 30.43 -1.59
CA THR A 191 -14.49 31.61 -1.48
C THR A 191 -14.76 31.96 -0.02
N ASN A 192 -14.29 33.14 0.36
CA ASN A 192 -14.49 33.91 1.58
C ASN A 192 -15.99 34.24 1.81
N GLN A 193 -16.53 34.04 3.03
CA GLN A 193 -16.88 35.07 4.04
C GLN A 193 -18.38 35.52 3.96
N PRO A 194 -19.09 36.05 5.01
CA PRO A 194 -18.69 36.50 6.36
C PRO A 194 -19.40 35.94 7.61
N THR A 195 -18.65 36.12 8.70
CA THR A 195 -18.96 36.21 10.14
C THR A 195 -20.19 37.05 10.52
N THR A 196 -20.93 36.57 11.52
CA THR A 196 -21.46 37.36 12.66
C THR A 196 -21.65 36.46 13.89
N ALA A 197 -21.09 36.87 15.03
CA ALA A 197 -21.54 36.50 16.37
C ALA A 197 -22.15 37.76 17.00
N PRO A 198 -23.07 37.66 17.99
CA PRO A 198 -22.58 37.59 19.38
C PRO A 198 -23.48 36.83 20.41
N THR A 199 -22.81 36.38 21.49
CA THR A 199 -23.22 36.22 22.92
C THR A 199 -24.49 35.49 23.40
N THR A 200 -24.23 34.47 24.24
CA THR A 200 -24.81 34.10 25.57
C THR A 200 -26.27 34.41 25.93
N GLY A 201 -26.99 33.35 26.32
CA GLY A 201 -28.19 33.40 27.16
C GLY A 201 -28.63 32.00 27.62
N SER A 202 -28.74 31.82 28.94
CA SER A 202 -29.13 30.59 29.64
C SER A 202 -30.64 30.49 29.81
N GLY A 203 -31.20 29.26 29.89
CA GLY A 203 -32.45 28.99 30.61
C GLY A 203 -33.49 28.12 29.90
N GLY A 204 -33.94 27.06 30.60
CA GLY A 204 -35.36 26.70 30.67
C GLY A 204 -35.84 25.47 29.89
N ASN A 205 -36.22 24.43 30.63
CA ASN A 205 -37.04 23.30 30.20
C ASN A 205 -38.29 23.72 29.41
N ASP A 206 -38.67 22.97 28.37
CA ASP A 206 -39.99 22.35 28.37
C ASP A 206 -40.18 21.20 27.36
N THR A 207 -41.11 20.35 27.76
CA THR A 207 -41.46 19.04 27.23
C THR A 207 -42.35 19.14 25.99
N SER A 208 -41.98 18.52 24.86
CA SER A 208 -42.90 18.24 23.73
C SER A 208 -42.37 17.11 22.82
N LYS A 209 -43.04 15.96 22.86
CA LYS A 209 -43.06 14.86 21.86
C LYS A 209 -44.32 15.06 20.98
N PRO A 210 -44.58 14.44 19.79
CA PRO A 210 -43.89 13.37 19.02
C PRO A 210 -43.71 13.62 17.49
N LYS A 211 -42.97 12.73 16.79
CA LYS A 211 -43.46 11.79 15.74
C LYS A 211 -42.35 11.27 14.82
N GLY A 212 -42.22 9.93 14.72
CA GLY A 212 -41.62 9.14 13.61
C GLY A 212 -40.12 9.34 13.36
N SER A 213 -39.27 8.37 13.00
CA SER A 213 -39.45 7.04 12.42
C SER A 213 -38.36 6.10 12.96
N LEU A 214 -38.72 4.84 13.15
CA LEU A 214 -37.89 3.79 13.76
C LEU A 214 -36.75 3.38 12.82
N ALA A 215 -35.52 3.41 13.31
CA ALA A 215 -34.38 2.83 12.62
C ALA A 215 -34.48 1.29 12.69
N ASN A 216 -34.66 0.69 11.52
CA ASN A 216 -34.64 -0.74 11.27
C ASN A 216 -33.25 -1.31 11.59
N THR A 217 -33.11 -2.01 12.71
CA THR A 217 -31.95 -2.86 13.02
C THR A 217 -32.39 -4.32 13.01
N GLY A 218 -32.69 -4.82 11.81
CA GLY A 218 -32.86 -6.25 11.58
C GLY A 218 -31.51 -6.92 11.36
N GLY A 219 -31.11 -7.81 12.27
CA GLY A 219 -29.93 -8.65 12.03
C GLY A 219 -29.28 -9.37 13.21
N LEU A 220 -30.08 -9.98 14.09
CA LEU A 220 -29.76 -11.17 14.91
C LEU A 220 -28.36 -11.28 15.53
N ALA A 221 -28.21 -10.70 16.73
CA ALA A 221 -27.35 -11.26 17.76
C ALA A 221 -28.10 -12.44 18.42
N LEU A 222 -27.72 -13.67 18.08
CA LEU A 222 -28.09 -14.86 18.86
C LEU A 222 -26.83 -15.37 19.57
N GLY A 223 -27.00 -15.61 20.86
CA GLY A 223 -25.94 -15.78 21.84
C GLY A 223 -25.11 -17.04 21.66
N PHE A 224 -23.81 -16.91 21.90
CA PHE A 224 -22.93 -18.02 22.21
C PHE A 224 -22.84 -18.16 23.73
N GLY A 225 -23.69 -19.03 24.28
CA GLY A 225 -23.75 -19.28 25.71
C GLY A 225 -24.47 -20.58 26.04
N ALA A 226 -24.05 -21.70 25.45
CA ALA A 226 -24.07 -23.06 26.03
C ALA A 226 -23.84 -24.13 24.94
N ALA A 227 -22.62 -24.69 24.88
CA ALA A 227 -22.37 -26.04 24.37
C ALA A 227 -20.92 -26.46 24.72
N ALA A 228 -20.63 -26.65 26.00
CA ALA A 228 -19.44 -27.36 26.45
C ALA A 228 -19.88 -28.72 27.01
N LEU A 229 -19.97 -29.73 26.13
CA LEU A 229 -19.96 -31.14 26.51
C LEU A 229 -19.69 -32.01 25.27
N ALA A 230 -18.74 -32.93 25.43
CA ALA A 230 -18.44 -34.11 24.60
C ALA A 230 -17.46 -33.97 23.42
N LEU A 231 -16.16 -33.82 23.71
CA LEU A 231 -15.08 -34.41 22.89
C LEU A 231 -13.92 -34.95 23.76
N LEU A 232 -14.24 -35.89 24.68
CA LEU A 232 -13.26 -36.72 25.41
C LEU A 232 -13.34 -38.22 25.02
N GLY A 233 -13.94 -38.56 23.87
CA GLY A 233 -14.14 -39.96 23.45
C GLY A 233 -13.33 -40.44 22.24
N GLY A 234 -12.78 -39.54 21.40
CA GLY A 234 -12.21 -39.92 20.10
C GLY A 234 -10.72 -40.29 20.10
N GLY A 235 -9.95 -39.81 21.09
CA GLY A 235 -8.48 -39.98 21.11
C GLY A 235 -7.99 -41.34 21.61
N ALA A 236 -8.76 -42.03 22.43
CA ALA A 236 -8.33 -43.31 23.01
C ALA A 236 -8.42 -44.49 22.01
N ALA A 237 -9.33 -44.43 21.04
CA ALA A 237 -9.52 -45.52 20.08
C ALA A 237 -8.37 -45.60 19.04
N LEU A 238 -7.81 -44.46 18.62
CA LEU A 238 -6.71 -44.42 17.66
C LEU A 238 -5.35 -44.83 18.27
N VAL A 239 -5.14 -44.58 19.56
CA VAL A 239 -3.92 -45.01 20.27
C VAL A 239 -3.93 -46.51 20.58
N LEU A 240 -5.11 -47.09 20.83
CA LEU A 240 -5.24 -48.54 21.10
C LEU A 240 -5.14 -49.41 19.84
N LEU A 241 -5.57 -48.92 18.66
CA LEU A 241 -5.45 -49.66 17.40
C LEU A 241 -4.00 -49.70 16.86
N SER A 242 -3.19 -48.70 17.19
CA SER A 242 -1.79 -48.63 16.76
C SER A 242 -0.87 -49.57 17.55
N ARG A 243 -1.24 -49.94 18.79
CA ARG A 243 -0.47 -50.87 19.64
C ARG A 243 -0.72 -52.35 19.34
N ARG A 244 -1.76 -52.70 18.58
CA ARG A 244 -2.06 -54.09 18.21
C ARG A 244 -1.31 -54.58 16.97
N LYS A 245 -0.75 -53.69 16.14
CA LYS A 245 -0.05 -54.07 14.90
C LYS A 245 1.43 -54.42 15.04
N THR A 246 2.03 -54.30 16.24
CA THR A 246 3.47 -54.55 16.46
C THR A 246 3.79 -55.88 17.15
N LYS A 247 2.87 -56.86 17.16
CA LYS A 247 3.20 -58.23 17.57
C LYS A 247 2.85 -59.21 16.47
N GLU A 248 3.83 -59.46 15.61
CA GLU A 248 3.95 -60.72 14.88
C GLU A 248 5.20 -61.43 15.45
N PRO A 249 5.10 -62.72 15.84
CA PRO A 249 6.22 -63.43 16.43
C PRO A 249 7.18 -63.91 15.33
N GLN A 250 8.48 -63.84 15.61
CA GLN A 250 9.46 -64.65 14.92
C GLN A 250 9.46 -66.09 15.45
N ALA A 251 9.79 -67.01 14.55
CA ALA A 251 9.90 -68.47 14.65
C ALA A 251 8.62 -69.25 14.30
#